data_AF-A0A2S8PTS3-F1
#
_entry.id   AF-A0A2S8PTS3-F1
#
_cell.length_a   1.000
_cell.length_b   1.000
_cell.length_c   1.000
_cell.angle_alpha   90.00
_cell.angle_beta   90.00
_cell.angle_gamma   90.00
#
_symmetry.space_group_name_H-M   'P 1'
#
loop_
_entity.id
_entity.type
_entity.pdbx_description
1 polymer ?
#
loop_
_entity_poly.entity_id
_entity_poly.type
_entity_poly.pdbx_seq_one_letter_code
_entity_poly.pdbx_strand_id
1 'polypeptide(L)' 'NWLFAGSLPAGQRAAMIMSLLETAQANGHEPWVWLRDVLSRLPVWPNNRLNELLPWPENPFR' A
#
# COMPACT_ATOMS: atom_id res chain seq x y z
N ASN A 1 0.51 -10.94 -16.46
CA ASN A 1 1.77 -10.94 -17.23
C ASN A 1 2.40 -9.56 -17.06
N TRP A 2 3.70 -9.47 -16.73
CA TRP A 2 4.56 -8.26 -16.59
C TRP A 2 4.89 -7.60 -15.24
N LEU A 3 4.27 -7.93 -14.08
CA LEU A 3 4.70 -7.29 -12.82
C LEU A 3 5.90 -7.96 -12.11
N PHE A 4 6.32 -9.15 -12.57
CA PHE A 4 7.20 -10.04 -11.79
C PHE A 4 8.29 -10.78 -12.59
N ALA A 5 8.71 -10.32 -13.76
CA ALA A 5 9.81 -10.95 -14.51
C ALA A 5 11.12 -10.14 -14.37
N GLY A 6 11.83 -10.33 -13.25
CA GLY A 6 13.29 -10.28 -13.23
C GLY A 6 14.01 -8.93 -13.31
N SER A 7 13.64 -7.93 -12.51
CA SER A 7 14.52 -6.75 -12.31
C SER A 7 14.58 -6.35 -10.83
N LEU A 8 15.77 -5.94 -10.35
CA LEU A 8 15.98 -5.43 -8.98
C LEU A 8 14.91 -4.38 -8.55
N PRO A 9 14.47 -3.45 -9.42
CA PRO A 9 13.39 -2.52 -9.11
C PRO A 9 12.04 -3.18 -8.82
N ALA A 10 11.71 -4.29 -9.49
CA ALA A 10 10.47 -5.03 -9.22
C ALA A 10 10.52 -5.70 -7.83
N GLY A 11 11.67 -6.26 -7.45
CA GLY A 11 11.89 -6.81 -6.11
C GLY A 11 11.79 -5.74 -5.02
N GLN A 12 12.37 -4.56 -5.25
CA GLN A 12 12.28 -3.43 -4.31
C GLN A 12 10.84 -2.94 -4.12
N ARG A 13 10.06 -2.86 -5.20
CA ARG A 13 8.63 -2.50 -5.11
C ARG A 13 7.82 -3.54 -4.35
N ALA A 14 8.07 -4.82 -4.61
CA ALA A 14 7.42 -5.90 -3.88
C ALA A 14 7.75 -5.85 -2.38
N ALA A 15 9.02 -5.61 -2.03
CA ALA A 15 9.44 -5.44 -0.64
C ALA A 15 8.76 -4.24 0.04
N MET A 16 8.66 -3.09 -0.64
CA MET A 16 7.95 -1.92 -0.10
C MET A 16 6.47 -2.21 0.17
N ILE A 17 5.79 -2.92 -0.74
CA ILE A 17 4.39 -3.32 -0.54
C ILE A 17 4.28 -4.25 0.66
N MET A 18 5.16 -5.25 0.77
CA MET A 18 5.18 -6.16 1.92
C MET A 18 5.36 -5.40 3.24
N SER A 19 6.31 -4.46 3.32
CA SER A 19 6.51 -3.64 4.52
C SER A 19 5.28 -2.78 4.88
N LEU A 20 4.54 -2.29 3.88
CA LEU A 20 3.30 -1.55 4.12
C LEU A 20 2.18 -2.46 4.66
N LEU A 21 2.07 -3.69 4.16
CA LEU A 21 1.09 -4.67 4.66
C LEU A 21 1.37 -5.08 6.11
N GLU A 22 2.64 -5.30 6.45
CA GLU A 22 3.06 -5.55 7.84
C GLU A 22 2.72 -4.35 8.74
N THR A 23 2.96 -3.13 8.26
CA THR A 23 2.60 -1.90 9.01
C THR A 23 1.09 -1.78 9.20
N ALA A 24 0.29 -2.14 8.18
CA ALA A 24 -1.16 -2.17 8.26
C ALA A 24 -1.65 -3.14 9.33
N GLN A 25 -1.10 -4.36 9.35
CA GLN A 25 -1.41 -5.35 10.37
C GLN A 25 -1.02 -4.86 11.78
N ALA A 26 0.18 -4.28 11.93
CA ALA A 26 0.66 -3.76 13.21
C ALA A 26 -0.22 -2.62 13.76
N ASN A 27 -0.85 -1.84 12.87
CA ASN A 27 -1.77 -0.77 13.24
C ASN A 27 -3.25 -1.22 13.32
N GLY A 28 -3.52 -2.53 13.24
CA GLY A 28 -4.84 -3.11 13.43
C GLY A 28 -5.75 -3.10 12.21
N HIS A 29 -5.21 -2.80 11.03
CA HIS A 29 -5.93 -2.88 9.76
C HIS A 29 -5.87 -4.29 9.17
N GLU A 30 -6.90 -4.68 8.43
CA GLU A 30 -6.84 -5.89 7.62
C GLU A 30 -6.01 -5.56 6.36
N PRO A 31 -4.85 -6.22 6.13
CA PRO A 31 -3.91 -5.76 5.11
C PRO A 31 -4.47 -5.77 3.67
N TRP A 32 -5.32 -6.74 3.33
CA TRP A 32 -5.85 -6.88 1.98
C TRP A 32 -6.95 -5.87 1.67
N VAL A 33 -7.83 -5.60 2.63
CA VAL A 33 -8.92 -4.64 2.52
C VAL A 33 -8.32 -3.24 2.48
N TRP A 34 -7.35 -2.91 3.36
CA TRP A 34 -6.61 -1.64 3.30
C TRP A 34 -5.91 -1.44 1.95
N LEU A 35 -5.19 -2.45 1.47
CA LEU A 35 -4.47 -2.36 0.19
C LEU A 35 -5.43 -2.10 -0.97
N ARG A 36 -6.55 -2.83 -1.00
CA ARG A 36 -7.59 -2.68 -2.03
C ARG A 36 -8.18 -1.28 -2.00
N ASP A 37 -8.51 -0.78 -0.80
CA ASP A 37 -9.10 0.53 -0.62
C ASP A 37 -8.13 1.65 -1.06
N VAL A 38 -6.84 1.55 -0.72
CA VAL A 38 -5.81 2.48 -1.16
C VAL A 38 -5.62 2.43 -2.68
N LEU A 39 -5.48 1.24 -3.27
CA LEU A 39 -5.29 1.08 -4.73
C LEU A 39 -6.50 1.59 -5.53
N SER A 40 -7.72 1.50 -4.98
CA SER A 40 -8.92 2.03 -5.62
C SER A 40 -8.95 3.56 -5.68
N ARG A 41 -8.32 4.23 -4.72
CA ARG A 41 -8.31 5.69 -4.56
C ARG A 41 -7.09 6.35 -5.20
N LEU A 42 -5.99 5.61 -5.31
CA LEU A 42 -4.71 6.09 -5.85
C LEU A 42 -4.83 6.84 -7.19
N PRO A 43 -5.65 6.43 -8.19
CA PRO A 43 -5.72 7.12 -9.48
C PRO A 43 -6.29 8.54 -9.40
N VAL A 44 -7.10 8.83 -8.38
CA VAL A 44 -7.78 10.13 -8.20
C VAL A 44 -7.21 10.92 -7.02
N TRP A 45 -6.29 10.34 -6.25
CA TRP A 45 -5.72 10.98 -5.08
C TRP A 45 -4.64 11.99 -5.47
N PRO A 46 -4.61 13.18 -4.87
CA PRO A 46 -3.58 14.16 -5.19
C PRO A 46 -2.22 13.71 -4.65
N ASN A 47 -1.17 13.80 -5.49
CA ASN A 47 0.18 13.32 -5.17
C ASN A 47 0.78 13.95 -3.90
N ASN A 48 0.39 15.18 -3.56
CA ASN A 48 0.86 15.87 -2.34
C ASN A 48 0.20 15.36 -1.05
N ARG A 49 -0.75 14.42 -1.12
CA ARG A 49 -1.46 13.82 0.02
C ARG A 49 -1.33 12.30 0.09
N LEU A 50 -0.35 11.71 -0.59
CA LEU A 50 -0.14 10.25 -0.55
C LEU A 50 0.19 9.74 0.85
N ASN A 51 0.76 10.58 1.71
CA ASN A 51 0.98 10.28 3.13
C ASN A 51 -0.32 9.98 3.89
N GLU A 52 -1.47 10.52 3.45
CA GLU A 52 -2.79 10.22 4.05
C GLU A 52 -3.26 8.80 3.73
N LEU A 53 -2.70 8.15 2.70
CA LEU A 53 -3.02 6.77 2.32
C LEU A 53 -2.23 5.73 3.11
N LEU A 54 -1.19 6.14 3.85
CA LEU A 54 -0.38 5.23 4.66
C LEU A 54 -1.22 4.64 5.81
N PRO A 55 -0.91 3.42 6.28
CA PRO A 55 -1.77 2.69 7.20
C PRO A 55 -1.61 3.18 8.65
N TRP A 56 -1.87 4.46 8.91
CA TRP A 56 -1.86 5.05 10.25
C TRP A 56 -2.99 4.46 11.11
N PRO A 57 -2.84 4.40 12.45
CA PRO A 57 -3.92 3.93 13.33
C PRO A 57 -5.24 4.70 13.17
N GLU A 58 -5.16 6.00 12.86
CA GLU A 58 -6.31 6.89 12.66
C GLU A 58 -6.88 6.83 11.24
N ASN A 59 -6.26 6.05 10.35
CA ASN A 59 -6.66 5.99 8.95
C ASN A 59 -8.04 5.30 8.83
N PRO A 60 -9.03 5.92 8.15
CA PRO A 60 -10.35 5.33 7.96
C PRO A 60 -10.40 4.20 6.91
N PHE A 61 -9.32 3.99 6.15
CA PHE A 61 -9.23 2.91 5.17
C PHE A 61 -9.05 1.60 5.91
N ARG A 62 -10.00 0.69 5.72
CA ARG A 62 -9.99 -0.64 6.30
C ARG A 62 -9.70 -1.65 5.22
#